data_AF-A0A519LKC2-F1
#
_entry.id   AF-A0A519LKC2-F1
#
_cell.length_a   1.000
_cell.length_b   1.000
_cell.length_c   1.000
_cell.angle_alpha   90.00
_cell.angle_beta   90.00
_cell.angle_gamma   90.00
#
_symmetry.space_group_name_H-M   'P 1'
#
loop_
_entity.id
_entity.type
_entity.pdbx_description
1 polymer ?
#
loop_
_entity_poly.entity_id
_entity_poly.type
_entity_poly.pdbx_seq_one_letter_code
_entity_poly.pdbx_strand_id
1 'polypeptide(L)'
;PLVAVGRKDITAHVNFTAMALAAQEAGLEVLGYTTQAHFLINCGLLPKMEQLPQVERATAAKLIMEHEMGELFKVLALGAGPAWEPMGFSRGDRSHRL
;
A
#
# COMPACT_ATOMS: atom_id res chain seq x y z
N PRO A 1 24.16 -6.93 9.68
CA PRO A 1 24.25 -7.09 8.21
C PRO A 1 25.54 -7.78 7.70
N LEU A 2 26.69 -7.61 8.34
CA LEU A 2 27.99 -8.06 7.80
C LEU A 2 28.28 -9.58 7.91
N VAL A 3 27.32 -10.38 8.34
CA VAL A 3 27.45 -11.84 8.42
C VAL A 3 26.87 -12.49 7.16
N ALA A 4 27.66 -13.36 6.51
CA ALA A 4 27.31 -14.05 5.26
C ALA A 4 26.94 -13.09 4.11
N VAL A 5 27.83 -12.13 3.87
CA VAL A 5 27.73 -11.14 2.79
C VAL A 5 27.44 -11.81 1.45
N GLY A 6 26.51 -11.24 0.68
CA GLY A 6 26.05 -11.78 -0.61
C GLY A 6 25.09 -12.97 -0.51
N ARG A 7 24.78 -13.47 0.70
CA ARG A 7 23.84 -14.60 0.91
C ARG A 7 22.55 -14.22 1.64
N LYS A 8 22.34 -12.94 1.91
CA LYS A 8 21.16 -12.43 2.59
C LYS A 8 20.68 -11.16 1.91
N ASP A 9 19.38 -10.99 1.88
CA ASP A 9 18.76 -9.73 1.50
C ASP A 9 18.94 -8.69 2.61
N ILE A 10 19.00 -7.41 2.22
CA ILE A 10 19.09 -6.26 3.11
C ILE A 10 18.00 -5.29 2.70
N THR A 11 17.00 -5.15 3.57
CA THR A 11 15.85 -4.27 3.34
C THR A 11 15.80 -3.16 4.40
N ALA A 12 15.09 -2.10 4.07
CA ALA A 12 14.74 -1.01 4.97
C ALA A 12 13.29 -0.60 4.73
N HIS A 13 12.66 0.03 5.72
CA HIS A 13 11.34 0.62 5.52
C HIS A 13 11.41 1.80 4.56
N VAL A 14 10.38 1.94 3.72
CA VAL A 14 10.23 3.05 2.78
C VAL A 14 9.82 4.31 3.51
N ASN A 15 10.49 5.42 3.21
CA ASN A 15 10.07 6.75 3.63
C ASN A 15 9.12 7.34 2.59
N PHE A 16 7.80 7.22 2.83
CA PHE A 16 6.79 7.65 1.86
C PHE A 16 6.69 9.17 1.67
N THR A 17 6.98 9.97 2.70
CA THR A 17 7.10 11.43 2.56
C THR A 17 8.20 11.79 1.57
N ALA A 18 9.38 11.18 1.70
CA ALA A 18 10.48 11.42 0.76
C ALA A 18 10.12 10.99 -0.68
N MET A 19 9.41 9.88 -0.84
CA MET A 19 8.95 9.42 -2.17
C MET A 19 7.92 10.38 -2.79
N ALA A 20 6.99 10.89 -2.00
CA ALA A 20 5.99 11.86 -2.46
C ALA A 20 6.63 13.18 -2.90
N LEU A 21 7.56 13.71 -2.11
CA LEU A 21 8.31 14.92 -2.46
C LEU A 21 9.10 14.74 -3.76
N ALA A 22 9.85 13.64 -3.88
CA ALA A 22 10.62 13.35 -5.09
C ALA A 22 9.72 13.22 -6.34
N ALA A 23 8.51 12.67 -6.19
CA ALA A 23 7.55 12.59 -7.28
C ALA A 23 7.03 13.97 -7.72
N GLN A 24 6.72 14.84 -6.76
CA GLN A 24 6.28 16.21 -7.03
C GLN A 24 7.37 17.03 -7.71
N GLU A 25 8.62 16.91 -7.25
CA GLU A 25 9.79 17.54 -7.90
C GLU A 25 9.98 17.07 -9.35
N ALA A 26 9.62 15.82 -9.64
CA ALA A 26 9.61 15.27 -10.99
C ALA A 26 8.35 15.65 -11.82
N GLY A 27 7.43 16.45 -11.27
CA GLY A 27 6.21 16.89 -11.95
C GLY A 27 5.05 15.89 -11.93
N LEU A 28 5.07 14.91 -11.01
CA LEU A 28 3.97 13.98 -10.80
C LEU A 28 3.05 14.46 -9.68
N GLU A 29 1.76 14.17 -9.81
CA GLU A 29 0.76 14.36 -8.77
C GLU A 29 0.75 13.17 -7.81
N VAL A 30 0.57 13.46 -6.51
CA VAL A 30 0.25 12.44 -5.51
C VAL A 30 -1.25 12.20 -5.55
N LEU A 31 -1.65 11.06 -6.12
CA LEU A 31 -3.06 10.72 -6.32
C LEU A 31 -3.69 10.07 -5.08
N GLY A 32 -2.87 9.56 -4.15
CA GLY A 32 -3.35 8.96 -2.92
C GLY A 32 -2.26 8.23 -2.15
N TYR A 33 -2.47 8.09 -0.84
CA TYR A 33 -1.62 7.35 0.07
C TYR A 33 -2.43 6.72 1.18
N THR A 34 -2.37 5.39 1.33
CA THR A 34 -3.09 4.70 2.39
C THR A 34 -2.41 3.38 2.78
N THR A 35 -3.02 2.64 3.69
CA THR A 35 -2.56 1.30 4.08
C THR A 35 -3.03 0.25 3.09
N GLN A 36 -2.32 -0.88 3.04
CA GLN A 36 -2.71 -2.00 2.19
C GLN A 36 -4.15 -2.46 2.49
N ALA A 37 -4.55 -2.50 3.77
CA ALA A 37 -5.91 -2.88 4.15
C ALA A 37 -6.97 -1.98 3.49
N HIS A 38 -6.86 -0.66 3.66
CA HIS A 38 -7.80 0.29 3.06
C HIS A 38 -7.81 0.18 1.54
N PHE A 39 -6.62 0.13 0.93
CA PHE A 39 -6.50 0.04 -0.52
C PHE A 39 -7.22 -1.20 -1.07
N LEU A 40 -6.95 -2.39 -0.51
CA LEU A 40 -7.54 -3.64 -0.99
C LEU A 40 -9.04 -3.72 -0.70
N ILE A 41 -9.52 -3.20 0.43
CA ILE A 41 -10.94 -3.14 0.75
C ILE A 41 -11.66 -2.23 -0.25
N ASN A 42 -11.10 -1.05 -0.54
CA ASN A 42 -11.65 -0.12 -1.53
C ASN A 42 -11.65 -0.72 -2.95
N CYS A 43 -10.67 -1.56 -3.28
CA CYS A 43 -10.62 -2.33 -4.52
C CYS A 43 -11.56 -3.56 -4.54
N GLY A 44 -12.37 -3.79 -3.49
CA GLY A 44 -13.38 -4.84 -3.45
C GLY A 44 -12.85 -6.21 -3.03
N LEU A 45 -11.82 -6.28 -2.18
CA LEU A 45 -11.31 -7.57 -1.69
C LEU A 45 -12.33 -8.33 -0.84
N LEU A 46 -13.13 -7.66 0.00
CA LEU A 46 -14.04 -8.34 0.94
C LEU A 46 -15.07 -9.25 0.24
N PRO A 47 -15.85 -8.79 -0.76
CA PRO A 47 -16.78 -9.66 -1.49
C PRO A 47 -16.08 -10.83 -2.21
N LYS A 48 -14.83 -10.63 -2.65
CA LYS A 48 -14.04 -11.71 -3.29
C LYS A 48 -13.65 -12.76 -2.27
N MET A 49 -13.28 -12.36 -1.05
CA MET A 49 -12.92 -13.29 0.03
C MET A 49 -14.09 -14.18 0.47
N GLU A 50 -15.33 -13.68 0.39
CA GLU A 50 -16.54 -14.46 0.71
C GLU A 50 -16.74 -15.64 -0.24
N GLN A 51 -16.27 -15.52 -1.48
CA GLN A 51 -16.36 -16.58 -2.50
C GLN A 51 -15.26 -17.64 -2.37
N LEU A 52 -14.25 -17.39 -1.53
CA LEU A 52 -13.12 -18.30 -1.35
C LEU A 52 -13.44 -19.44 -0.38
N PRO A 53 -12.87 -20.64 -0.61
CA PRO A 53 -12.72 -21.68 0.40
C PRO A 53 -12.05 -21.16 1.69
N GLN A 54 -12.32 -21.80 2.81
CA GLN A 54 -11.87 -21.36 4.15
C GLN A 54 -10.34 -21.12 4.24
N VAL A 55 -9.54 -22.00 3.65
CA VAL A 55 -8.06 -21.91 3.71
C VAL A 55 -7.54 -20.69 2.94
N GLU A 56 -8.10 -20.44 1.76
CA GLU A 56 -7.72 -19.30 0.93
C GLU A 56 -8.22 -17.99 1.55
N ARG A 57 -9.41 -18.00 2.14
CA ARG A 57 -9.95 -16.86 2.90
C ARG A 57 -9.05 -16.50 4.09
N ALA A 58 -8.55 -17.48 4.84
CA ALA A 58 -7.62 -17.26 5.94
C ALA A 58 -6.30 -16.64 5.48
N THR A 59 -5.81 -17.05 4.30
CA THR A 59 -4.60 -16.47 3.70
C THR A 59 -4.83 -15.03 3.24
N ALA A 60 -5.96 -14.77 2.56
CA ALA A 60 -6.34 -13.43 2.12
C ALA A 60 -6.57 -12.46 3.30
N ALA A 61 -7.07 -12.95 4.44
CA ALA A 61 -7.29 -12.14 5.63
C ALA A 61 -5.99 -11.50 6.15
N LYS A 62 -4.84 -12.17 6.01
CA LYS A 62 -3.53 -11.61 6.39
C LYS A 62 -3.18 -10.33 5.63
N LEU A 63 -3.73 -10.15 4.42
CA LEU A 63 -3.50 -8.95 3.60
C LEU A 63 -4.13 -7.69 4.20
N ILE A 64 -5.15 -7.84 5.05
CA ILE A 64 -5.94 -6.71 5.59
C ILE A 64 -5.89 -6.63 7.12
N MET A 65 -5.45 -7.68 7.82
CA MET A 65 -5.29 -7.68 9.28
C MET A 65 -4.17 -6.73 9.71
N GLU A 66 -4.45 -5.90 10.72
CA GLU A 66 -3.54 -4.86 11.22
C GLU A 66 -2.21 -5.42 11.73
N HIS A 67 -2.25 -6.52 12.48
CA HIS A 67 -1.07 -7.19 13.05
C HIS A 67 -0.28 -8.03 12.02
N GLU A 68 -0.74 -8.06 10.77
CA GLU A 68 -0.09 -8.74 9.66
C GLU A 68 0.37 -7.69 8.63
N MET A 69 -0.17 -7.73 7.40
CA MET A 69 0.25 -6.82 6.33
C MET A 69 -0.64 -5.57 6.24
N GLY A 70 -1.81 -5.59 6.87
CA GLY A 70 -2.87 -4.60 6.64
C GLY A 70 -2.48 -3.17 7.01
N GLU A 71 -1.73 -3.00 8.11
CA GLU A 71 -1.23 -1.69 8.53
C GLU A 71 0.25 -1.50 8.15
N LEU A 72 1.11 -2.52 8.22
CA LEU A 72 2.54 -2.35 7.92
C LEU A 72 2.78 -1.88 6.48
N PHE A 73 2.09 -2.49 5.50
CA PHE A 73 2.23 -2.16 4.09
C PHE A 73 1.41 -0.93 3.74
N LYS A 74 1.96 -0.09 2.86
CA LYS A 74 1.34 1.13 2.37
C LYS A 74 1.30 1.13 0.85
N VAL A 75 0.36 1.89 0.29
CA VAL A 75 0.24 2.12 -1.15
C VAL A 75 0.30 3.62 -1.39
N LEU A 76 1.17 4.04 -2.30
CA LEU A 76 1.30 5.41 -2.80
C LEU A 76 0.98 5.38 -4.30
N ALA A 77 0.04 6.20 -4.75
CA ALA A 77 -0.28 6.37 -6.16
C ALA A 77 0.24 7.71 -6.66
N LEU A 78 0.92 7.66 -7.81
CA LEU A 78 1.48 8.80 -8.51
C LEU A 78 0.92 8.84 -9.93
N GLY A 79 0.67 10.03 -10.46
CA GLY A 79 0.12 10.20 -11.81
C GLY A 79 0.71 11.39 -12.53
N ALA A 80 0.84 11.29 -13.85
CA ALA A 80 1.13 12.42 -14.70
C ALA A 80 -0.19 13.07 -15.18
N GLY A 81 -0.18 14.40 -15.31
CA GLY A 81 -1.36 15.16 -15.73
C GLY A 81 -2.29 15.50 -14.56
N PRO A 82 -3.55 15.91 -14.84
CA PRO A 82 -4.47 16.36 -13.82
C PRO A 82 -4.76 15.29 -12.76
N ALA A 83 -4.79 15.69 -11.50
CA ALA A 83 -5.15 14.82 -10.40
C ALA A 83 -6.58 14.28 -10.58
N TRP A 84 -6.75 13.00 -10.25
CA TRP A 84 -8.01 12.27 -10.22
C TRP A 84 -8.00 11.34 -9.02
N GLU A 85 -9.17 10.90 -8.56
CA GLU A 85 -9.30 10.06 -7.37
C GLU A 85 -9.36 8.57 -7.76
N PRO A 86 -8.30 7.77 -7.51
CA PRO A 86 -8.34 6.35 -7.81
C PRO A 86 -9.20 5.61 -6.79
N MET A 87 -9.98 4.62 -7.25
CA MET A 87 -10.94 3.91 -6.41
C MET A 87 -10.34 3.36 -5.11
N GLY A 88 -9.07 2.92 -5.16
CA GLY A 88 -8.33 2.36 -4.03
C GLY A 88 -8.11 3.36 -2.88
N PHE A 89 -8.29 4.65 -3.11
CA PHE A 89 -8.10 5.72 -2.12
C PHE A 89 -9.41 6.41 -1.71
N SER A 90 -10.55 5.96 -2.25
CA SER A 90 -11.87 6.57 -1.98
C SER A 90 -12.29 6.63 -0.50
N ARG A 91 -11.71 5.77 0.35
CA ARG A 91 -11.88 5.83 1.81
C ARG A 91 -10.58 5.55 2.53
N GLY A 92 -10.36 6.28 3.62
CA GLY A 92 -9.17 6.11 4.45
C GLY A 92 -7.88 6.59 3.77
N ASP A 93 -7.97 7.50 2.80
CA ASP A 93 -6.79 8.20 2.30
C ASP A 93 -6.11 9.00 3.43
N ARG A 94 -4.78 8.89 3.46
CA ARG A 94 -3.91 9.48 4.48
C ARG A 94 -2.89 10.44 3.83
N SER A 95 -3.12 10.92 2.61
CA SER A 95 -2.17 11.81 1.91
C SER A 95 -1.90 13.10 2.69
N HIS A 96 -2.85 13.56 3.50
CA HIS A 96 -2.67 14.68 4.43
C HIS A 96 -1.61 14.45 5.54
N ARG A 97 -1.09 13.23 5.69
CA ARG A 97 -0.06 12.84 6.66
C ARG A 97 1.31 12.62 6.02
N LEU A 98 1.43 12.82 4.71
CA LEU A 98 2.70 12.75 4.00
C LEU A 98 3.51 14.03 4.18
#